data_AF-A0A3B0XDJ7-F1
#
_entry.id   AF-A0A3B0XDJ7-F1
#
_cell.length_a   1.000
_cell.length_b   1.000
_cell.length_c   1.000
_cell.angle_alpha   90.00
_cell.angle_beta   90.00
_cell.angle_gamma   90.00
#
_symmetry.space_group_name_H-M   'P 1'
#
loop_
_entity.id
_entity.type
_entity.pdbx_description
1 polymer ?
#
loop_
_entity_poly.entity_id
_entity_poly.type
_entity_poly.pdbx_seq_one_letter_code
_entity_poly.pdbx_strand_id
1 'polypeptide(L)'
;MIRICQIVALCSLFNAPYAHATDAEKNDNGYITRQNALGCIQSSTELAGERQQLRVVEADKLHLNSKIIYLQNEIEKRRRLIESLDKHPTQLNNENYNQLVTQFEALREEHRETIQLFEEKQNQFINQHSHFNELEHRHNAHCLDNIQVTRKLYLEVCEHDVSNWCKAFYF
;
A
#
# COMPACT_ATOMS: atom_id res chain seq x y z
N MET A 1 -28.32 5.23 -20.78
CA MET A 1 -28.38 5.65 -19.36
C MET A 1 -29.26 4.62 -18.65
N ILE A 2 -28.75 3.64 -17.91
CA ILE A 2 -28.47 3.71 -16.47
C ILE A 2 -27.67 2.43 -16.15
N ARG A 3 -26.36 2.53 -15.91
CA ARG A 3 -25.49 1.40 -15.49
C ARG A 3 -24.37 1.88 -14.55
N ILE A 4 -24.67 2.81 -13.64
CA ILE A 4 -23.67 3.40 -12.73
C ILE A 4 -24.07 3.30 -11.23
N CYS A 5 -25.30 2.93 -10.88
CA CYS A 5 -25.74 3.03 -9.47
C CYS A 5 -25.55 1.77 -8.58
N GLN A 6 -24.95 0.67 -9.06
CA GLN A 6 -24.85 -0.56 -8.25
C GLN A 6 -23.52 -0.79 -7.52
N ILE A 7 -22.53 0.10 -7.67
CA ILE A 7 -21.21 -0.06 -7.02
C ILE A 7 -21.08 0.79 -5.74
N VAL A 8 -21.99 1.75 -5.50
CA VAL A 8 -21.87 2.71 -4.38
C VAL A 8 -22.47 2.19 -3.06
N ALA A 9 -23.27 1.12 -3.08
CA ALA A 9 -23.96 0.63 -1.88
C ALA A 9 -23.13 -0.29 -0.96
N LEU A 10 -21.91 -0.68 -1.36
CA LEU A 10 -21.05 -1.58 -0.56
C LEU A 10 -19.93 -0.86 0.21
N CYS A 11 -19.70 0.43 -0.02
CA CYS A 11 -18.62 1.19 0.63
C CYS A 11 -19.05 1.93 1.91
N SER A 12 -20.33 2.01 2.25
CA SER A 12 -20.84 2.76 3.41
C SER A 12 -20.90 1.95 4.72
N LEU A 13 -20.41 0.71 4.75
CA LEU A 13 -20.33 -0.11 5.97
C LEU A 13 -18.96 -0.10 6.67
N PHE A 14 -18.00 0.71 6.21
CA PHE A 14 -16.62 0.75 6.73
C PHE A 14 -16.33 1.87 7.76
N ASN A 15 -17.36 2.48 8.34
CA ASN A 15 -17.18 3.33 9.54
C ASN A 15 -17.77 2.62 10.77
N ALA A 16 -17.08 1.60 11.24
CA ALA A 16 -17.24 1.10 12.61
C ALA A 16 -15.89 1.29 13.34
N PRO A 17 -15.90 1.83 14.57
CA PRO A 17 -14.68 2.07 15.33
C PRO A 17 -13.91 0.78 15.57
N TYR A 18 -12.58 0.89 15.67
CA TYR A 18 -11.64 -0.17 16.06
C TYR A 18 -12.10 -0.80 17.39
N ALA A 19 -12.93 -1.83 17.31
CA ALA A 19 -13.15 -2.77 18.39
C ALA A 19 -12.09 -3.86 18.22
N HIS A 20 -11.09 -3.84 19.09
CA HIS A 20 -10.21 -4.98 19.27
C HIS A 20 -11.08 -6.22 19.52
N ALA A 21 -10.96 -7.23 18.66
CA ALA A 21 -11.59 -8.51 18.87
C ALA A 21 -10.95 -9.14 20.11
N THR A 22 -11.66 -9.13 21.23
CA THR A 22 -11.36 -9.99 22.37
C THR A 22 -11.46 -11.44 21.92
N ASP A 23 -10.55 -12.27 22.43
CA ASP A 23 -10.42 -13.70 22.19
C ASP A 23 -11.79 -14.37 22.07
N ALA A 24 -12.22 -14.62 20.83
CA ALA A 24 -13.39 -15.42 20.56
C ALA A 24 -13.00 -16.87 20.86
N GLU A 25 -13.52 -17.38 21.97
CA GLU A 25 -13.44 -18.79 22.33
C GLU A 25 -13.69 -19.66 21.10
N LYS A 26 -12.79 -20.60 20.92
CA LYS A 26 -12.69 -21.56 19.83
C LYS A 26 -13.81 -22.60 19.92
N ASN A 27 -15.06 -22.16 20.01
CA ASN A 27 -16.27 -22.96 20.12
C ASN A 27 -17.33 -22.39 19.19
N ASP A 28 -17.13 -22.52 17.89
CA ASP A 28 -18.24 -22.65 16.95
C ASP A 28 -17.78 -23.35 15.67
N ASN A 29 -18.23 -24.60 15.56
CA ASN A 29 -17.85 -25.58 14.55
C ASN A 29 -18.22 -25.10 13.13
N GLY A 30 -17.23 -24.70 12.32
CA GLY A 30 -17.34 -24.70 10.84
C GLY A 30 -18.36 -23.75 10.18
N TYR A 31 -19.05 -22.90 10.94
CA TYR A 31 -20.23 -22.15 10.48
C TYR A 31 -19.92 -20.73 9.93
N ILE A 32 -20.69 -20.23 8.96
CA ILE A 32 -20.63 -18.81 8.53
C ILE A 32 -21.22 -17.92 9.61
N THR A 33 -20.36 -17.16 10.26
CA THR A 33 -20.70 -15.90 10.88
C THR A 33 -19.88 -14.80 10.19
N ARG A 34 -20.38 -13.56 10.17
CA ARG A 34 -19.60 -12.39 9.69
C ARG A 34 -18.24 -12.33 10.39
N GLN A 35 -18.19 -12.73 11.66
CA GLN A 35 -16.98 -12.79 12.47
C GLN A 35 -16.01 -13.89 12.00
N ASN A 36 -16.49 -15.08 11.62
CA ASN A 36 -15.64 -16.16 11.11
C ASN A 36 -15.06 -15.83 9.72
N ALA A 37 -15.86 -15.20 8.85
CA ALA A 37 -15.38 -14.72 7.56
C ALA A 37 -14.30 -13.64 7.71
N LEU A 38 -14.54 -12.65 8.59
CA LEU A 38 -13.55 -11.61 8.91
C LEU A 38 -12.31 -12.20 9.60
N GLY A 39 -12.49 -13.17 10.50
CA GLY A 39 -11.41 -13.88 11.18
C GLY A 39 -10.52 -14.66 10.22
N CYS A 40 -11.09 -15.34 9.21
CA CYS A 40 -10.32 -16.01 8.17
C CYS A 40 -9.49 -15.01 7.34
N ILE A 41 -10.10 -13.90 6.92
CA ILE A 41 -9.43 -12.85 6.14
C ILE A 41 -8.30 -12.18 6.95
N GLN A 42 -8.51 -11.98 8.25
CA GLN A 42 -7.57 -11.27 9.13
C GLN A 42 -6.47 -12.18 9.72
N SER A 43 -6.65 -13.50 9.74
CA SER A 43 -5.72 -14.45 10.38
C SER A 43 -4.54 -14.86 9.50
N SER A 44 -4.51 -14.46 8.23
CA SER A 44 -3.39 -14.82 7.33
C SER A 44 -2.10 -14.12 7.76
N THR A 45 -1.18 -14.91 8.31
CA THR A 45 0.18 -14.47 8.66
C THR A 45 1.01 -14.12 7.43
N GLU A 46 0.76 -14.80 6.30
CA GLU A 46 1.41 -14.54 5.02
C GLU A 46 0.98 -13.16 4.46
N LEU A 47 -0.32 -12.87 4.41
CA LEU A 47 -0.82 -11.55 4.00
C LEU A 47 -0.35 -10.44 4.95
N ALA A 48 -0.26 -10.72 6.26
CA ALA A 48 0.27 -9.76 7.22
C ALA A 48 1.75 -9.45 6.96
N GLY A 49 2.55 -10.46 6.65
CA GLY A 49 3.95 -10.31 6.26
C GLY A 49 4.11 -9.48 4.98
N GLU A 50 3.37 -9.81 3.93
CA GLU A 50 3.41 -9.08 2.66
C GLU A 50 2.95 -7.62 2.79
N ARG A 51 1.88 -7.35 3.57
CA ARG A 51 1.45 -5.98 3.88
C ARG A 51 2.55 -5.19 4.59
N GLN A 52 3.27 -5.82 5.51
CA GLN A 52 4.36 -5.15 6.23
C GLN A 52 5.51 -4.83 5.28
N GLN A 53 5.87 -5.75 4.37
CA GLN A 53 6.90 -5.49 3.36
C GLN A 53 6.52 -4.34 2.43
N LEU A 54 5.27 -4.29 1.97
CA LEU A 54 4.76 -3.17 1.14
C LEU A 54 4.90 -1.83 1.86
N ARG A 55 4.57 -1.76 3.16
CA ARG A 55 4.73 -0.54 3.97
C ARG A 55 6.19 -0.10 4.10
N VAL A 56 7.12 -1.06 4.26
CA VAL A 56 8.56 -0.75 4.34
C VAL A 56 9.04 -0.16 3.01
N VAL A 57 8.70 -0.78 1.88
CA VAL A 57 9.10 -0.27 0.56
C VAL A 57 8.45 1.08 0.26
N GLU A 58 7.20 1.30 0.67
CA GLU A 58 6.55 2.61 0.57
C GLU A 58 7.26 3.70 1.39
N ALA A 59 7.66 3.38 2.62
CA ALA A 59 8.42 4.29 3.47
C ALA A 59 9.79 4.64 2.86
N ASP A 60 10.52 3.64 2.34
CA ASP A 60 11.78 3.84 1.63
C ASP A 60 11.62 4.81 0.46
N LYS A 61 10.57 4.63 -0.36
CA LYS A 61 10.28 5.52 -1.49
C LYS A 61 9.99 6.95 -1.06
N LEU A 62 9.20 7.13 0.00
CA LEU A 62 8.91 8.46 0.53
C LEU A 62 10.17 9.16 1.04
N HIS A 63 11.07 8.41 1.69
CA HIS A 63 12.36 8.92 2.12
C HIS A 63 13.23 9.34 0.93
N LEU A 64 13.36 8.47 -0.06
CA LEU A 64 14.13 8.73 -1.28
C LEU A 64 13.59 9.93 -2.06
N ASN A 65 12.27 10.04 -2.23
CA ASN A 65 11.64 11.19 -2.86
C ASN A 65 11.94 12.51 -2.12
N SER A 66 11.90 12.47 -0.78
CA SER A 66 12.28 13.63 0.04
C SER A 66 13.75 14.01 -0.14
N LYS A 67 14.64 13.01 -0.25
CA LYS A 67 16.07 13.21 -0.52
C LYS A 67 16.29 13.81 -1.92
N ILE A 68 15.57 13.36 -2.95
CA ILE A 68 15.63 13.91 -4.31
C ILE A 68 15.30 15.40 -4.29
N ILE A 69 14.19 15.78 -3.65
CA ILE A 69 13.77 17.19 -3.52
C ILE A 69 14.84 18.01 -2.79
N TYR A 70 15.40 17.48 -1.69
CA TYR A 70 16.47 18.13 -0.97
C TYR A 70 17.70 18.38 -1.85
N LEU A 71 18.19 17.34 -2.53
CA LEU A 71 19.36 17.43 -3.40
C LEU A 71 19.13 18.40 -4.56
N GLN A 72 17.95 18.39 -5.18
CA GLN A 72 17.59 19.34 -6.23
C GLN A 72 17.68 20.80 -5.74
N ASN A 73 17.23 21.08 -4.51
CA ASN A 73 17.35 22.40 -3.90
C ASN A 73 18.81 22.78 -3.61
N GLU A 74 19.62 21.84 -3.11
CA GLU A 74 21.03 22.11 -2.84
C GLU A 74 21.82 22.36 -4.14
N ILE A 75 21.58 21.57 -5.19
CA ILE A 75 22.13 21.76 -6.54
C ILE A 75 21.80 23.17 -7.05
N GLU A 76 20.53 23.59 -6.95
CA GLU A 76 20.10 24.91 -7.42
C GLU A 76 20.77 26.05 -6.64
N LYS A 77 20.93 25.91 -5.31
CA LYS A 77 21.68 26.89 -4.50
C LYS A 77 23.14 27.01 -4.97
N ARG A 78 23.81 25.89 -5.23
CA ARG A 78 25.23 25.90 -5.67
C ARG A 78 25.36 26.47 -7.06
N ARG A 79 24.45 26.12 -7.98
CA ARG A 79 24.38 26.70 -9.33
C ARG A 79 24.31 28.24 -9.27
N ARG A 80 23.38 28.79 -8.49
CA ARG A 80 23.24 30.25 -8.34
C ARG A 80 24.50 30.91 -7.78
N LEU A 81 25.17 30.25 -6.83
CA LEU A 81 26.41 30.76 -6.27
C LEU A 81 27.55 30.76 -7.31
N ILE A 82 27.70 29.67 -8.07
CA ILE A 82 28.66 29.55 -9.18
C ILE A 82 28.40 30.67 -10.20
N GLU A 83 27.16 30.81 -10.68
CA GLU A 83 26.77 31.86 -11.64
C GLU A 83 27.03 33.28 -11.11
N SER A 84 26.90 33.49 -9.80
CA SER A 84 27.18 34.80 -9.19
C SER A 84 28.68 35.08 -9.13
N LEU A 85 29.50 34.06 -8.88
CA LEU A 85 30.96 34.17 -8.84
C LEU A 85 31.53 34.37 -10.25
N ASP A 86 30.96 33.70 -11.25
CA ASP A 86 31.34 33.87 -12.67
C ASP A 86 31.17 35.31 -13.16
N LYS A 87 30.18 36.03 -12.63
CA LYS A 87 29.94 37.45 -12.94
C LYS A 87 30.93 38.40 -12.27
N HIS A 88 31.59 37.99 -11.18
CA HIS A 88 32.50 38.83 -10.40
C HIS A 88 33.78 38.04 -9.98
N PRO A 89 34.62 37.65 -10.94
CA PRO A 89 35.83 36.88 -10.64
C PRO A 89 36.85 37.74 -9.87
N THR A 90 37.21 37.30 -8.67
CA THR A 90 38.32 37.86 -7.88
C THR A 90 39.30 36.74 -7.49
N GLN A 91 40.57 37.05 -7.23
CA GLN A 91 41.59 36.03 -6.91
C GLN A 91 41.23 35.16 -5.69
N LEU A 92 40.59 35.74 -4.67
CA LEU A 92 40.14 35.02 -3.48
C LEU A 92 38.96 34.07 -3.76
N ASN A 93 38.20 34.32 -4.85
CA ASN A 93 37.06 33.50 -5.23
C ASN A 93 37.49 32.19 -5.91
N ASN A 94 38.67 32.11 -6.52
CA ASN A 94 39.06 30.96 -7.36
C ASN A 94 39.28 29.64 -6.58
N GLU A 95 39.88 29.67 -5.38
CA GLU A 95 40.06 28.44 -4.58
C GLU A 95 38.72 27.93 -4.04
N ASN A 96 37.86 28.84 -3.56
CA ASN A 96 36.51 28.53 -3.10
C ASN A 96 35.61 28.07 -4.27
N TYR A 97 35.86 28.57 -5.48
CA TYR A 97 35.13 28.21 -6.69
C TYR A 97 35.36 26.76 -7.08
N ASN A 98 36.61 26.30 -7.12
CA ASN A 98 36.93 24.90 -7.46
C ASN A 98 36.31 23.91 -6.46
N GLN A 99 36.34 24.26 -5.17
CA GLN A 99 35.66 23.47 -4.13
C GLN A 99 34.14 23.43 -4.35
N LEU A 100 33.54 24.57 -4.69
CA LEU A 100 32.11 24.69 -4.97
C LEU A 100 31.68 23.87 -6.19
N VAL A 101 32.48 23.88 -7.27
CA VAL A 101 32.24 23.07 -8.47
C VAL A 101 32.32 21.58 -8.12
N THR A 102 33.34 21.15 -7.36
CA THR A 102 33.48 19.76 -6.92
C THR A 102 32.27 19.31 -6.09
N GLN A 103 31.81 20.14 -5.15
CA GLN A 103 30.61 19.87 -4.35
C GLN A 103 29.35 19.78 -5.23
N PHE A 104 29.23 20.66 -6.22
CA PHE A 104 28.11 20.66 -7.16
C PHE A 104 28.07 19.37 -7.99
N GLU A 105 29.22 18.91 -8.49
CA GLU A 105 29.32 17.64 -9.21
C GLU A 105 28.96 16.45 -8.33
N ALA A 106 29.46 16.40 -7.09
CA ALA A 106 29.12 15.37 -6.13
C ALA A 106 27.61 15.33 -5.82
N LEU A 107 26.98 16.48 -5.60
CA LEU A 107 25.54 16.58 -5.39
C LEU A 107 24.73 16.11 -6.60
N ARG A 108 25.19 16.42 -7.82
CA ARG A 108 24.54 15.97 -9.06
C ARG A 108 24.63 14.46 -9.22
N GLU A 109 25.78 13.88 -8.89
CA GLU A 109 25.98 12.44 -8.95
C GLU A 109 25.11 11.72 -7.90
N GLU A 110 25.13 12.18 -6.66
CA GLU A 110 24.27 11.64 -5.60
C GLU A 110 22.78 11.75 -5.96
N HIS A 111 22.36 12.85 -6.58
CA HIS A 111 20.98 13.02 -7.05
C HIS A 111 20.61 12.00 -8.13
N ARG A 112 21.52 11.74 -9.07
CA ARG A 112 21.33 10.74 -10.13
C ARG A 112 21.19 9.34 -9.54
N GLU A 113 22.10 8.95 -8.64
CA GLU A 113 22.06 7.66 -7.95
C GLU A 113 20.79 7.50 -7.10
N THR A 114 20.37 8.56 -6.40
CA THR A 114 19.15 8.54 -5.58
C THR A 114 17.89 8.37 -6.43
N ILE A 115 17.83 8.98 -7.63
CA ILE A 115 16.73 8.76 -8.58
C ILE A 115 16.70 7.30 -9.05
N GLN A 116 17.85 6.73 -9.42
CA GLN A 116 17.93 5.34 -9.86
C GLN A 116 17.43 4.38 -8.76
N LEU A 117 17.87 4.58 -7.52
CA LEU A 117 17.40 3.80 -6.39
C LEU A 117 15.90 3.97 -6.14
N PHE A 118 15.36 5.17 -6.31
CA PHE A 118 13.92 5.42 -6.23
C PHE A 118 13.15 4.63 -7.30
N GLU A 119 13.63 4.61 -8.54
CA GLU A 119 13.02 3.85 -9.63
C GLU A 119 13.04 2.34 -9.37
N GLU A 120 14.15 1.81 -8.86
CA GLU A 120 14.25 0.41 -8.42
C GLU A 120 13.22 0.08 -7.33
N LYS A 121 13.09 0.93 -6.31
CA LYS A 121 12.11 0.76 -5.24
C LYS A 121 10.67 0.92 -5.71
N GLN A 122 10.42 1.82 -6.66
CA GLN A 122 9.11 1.97 -7.30
C GLN A 122 8.72 0.70 -8.06
N ASN A 123 9.65 0.11 -8.82
CA ASN A 123 9.42 -1.14 -9.54
C ASN A 123 9.20 -2.31 -8.58
N GLN A 124 10.00 -2.40 -7.51
CA GLN A 124 9.80 -3.38 -6.43
C GLN A 124 8.40 -3.27 -5.84
N PHE A 125 7.96 -2.05 -5.51
CA PHE A 125 6.63 -1.80 -4.95
C PHE A 125 5.51 -2.24 -5.89
N ILE A 126 5.59 -1.93 -7.19
CA ILE A 126 4.58 -2.32 -8.18
C ILE A 126 4.48 -3.85 -8.25
N ASN A 127 5.61 -4.54 -8.34
CA ASN A 127 5.65 -6.00 -8.44
C ASN A 127 5.10 -6.67 -7.17
N GLN A 128 5.53 -6.21 -5.99
CA GLN A 128 5.03 -6.71 -4.71
C GLN A 128 3.53 -6.43 -4.55
N HIS A 129 3.05 -5.26 -5.01
CA HIS A 129 1.63 -4.93 -4.90
C HIS A 129 0.77 -5.83 -5.79
N SER A 130 1.23 -6.13 -7.01
CA SER A 130 0.56 -7.10 -7.88
C SER A 130 0.51 -8.49 -7.22
N HIS A 131 1.64 -8.96 -6.69
CA HIS A 131 1.71 -10.25 -6.00
C HIS A 131 0.80 -10.31 -4.76
N PHE A 132 0.79 -9.25 -3.97
CA PHE A 132 -0.07 -9.11 -2.80
C PHE A 132 -1.55 -9.21 -3.19
N ASN A 133 -1.97 -8.52 -4.26
CA ASN A 133 -3.36 -8.56 -4.73
C ASN A 133 -3.78 -9.98 -5.17
N GLU A 134 -2.89 -10.71 -5.85
CA GLU A 134 -3.13 -12.10 -6.23
C GLU A 134 -3.23 -13.03 -5.00
N LEU A 135 -2.34 -12.83 -4.02
CA LEU A 135 -2.36 -13.59 -2.77
C LEU A 135 -3.64 -13.30 -1.98
N GLU A 136 -4.02 -12.03 -1.85
CA GLU A 136 -5.24 -11.61 -1.18
C GLU A 136 -6.48 -12.19 -1.86
N HIS A 137 -6.51 -12.18 -3.20
CA HIS A 137 -7.61 -12.78 -3.96
C HIS A 137 -7.72 -14.30 -3.70
N ARG A 138 -6.60 -15.03 -3.76
CA ARG A 138 -6.57 -16.48 -3.49
C ARG A 138 -6.97 -16.82 -2.06
N HIS A 139 -6.46 -16.07 -1.08
CA HIS A 139 -6.78 -16.27 0.33
C HIS A 139 -8.27 -15.98 0.59
N ASN A 140 -8.80 -14.91 0.01
CA ASN A 140 -10.22 -14.59 0.12
C ASN A 140 -11.09 -15.67 -0.54
N ALA A 141 -10.72 -16.16 -1.72
CA ALA A 141 -11.42 -17.27 -2.37
C ALA A 141 -11.38 -18.55 -1.52
N HIS A 142 -10.22 -18.91 -0.99
CA HIS A 142 -10.07 -20.05 -0.08
C HIS A 142 -10.91 -19.90 1.19
N CYS A 143 -10.95 -18.70 1.79
CA CYS A 143 -11.83 -18.42 2.91
C CYS A 143 -13.30 -18.61 2.51
N LEU A 144 -13.72 -18.09 1.36
CA LEU A 144 -15.09 -18.21 0.85
C LEU A 144 -15.49 -19.66 0.53
N ASP A 145 -14.58 -20.47 -0.02
CA ASP A 145 -14.84 -21.87 -0.36
C ASP A 145 -15.00 -22.76 0.88
N ASN A 146 -14.33 -22.40 1.99
CA ASN A 146 -14.36 -23.16 3.25
C ASN A 146 -15.43 -22.67 4.24
N ILE A 147 -16.25 -21.70 3.84
CA ILE A 147 -17.29 -21.07 4.64
C ILE A 147 -18.59 -21.91 4.50
N GLN A 148 -19.05 -22.61 5.57
CA GLN A 148 -20.26 -23.44 5.54
C GLN A 148 -21.50 -22.72 6.10
N VAL A 149 -22.54 -22.49 5.28
CA VAL A 149 -23.80 -21.82 5.67
C VAL A 149 -24.42 -22.50 6.88
N THR A 150 -24.78 -21.75 7.93
CA THR A 150 -25.57 -22.32 9.03
C THR A 150 -27.02 -22.49 8.60
N ARG A 151 -27.65 -23.58 9.04
CA ARG A 151 -29.11 -23.73 8.92
C ARG A 151 -29.86 -22.52 9.49
N LYS A 152 -29.34 -21.90 10.56
CA LYS A 152 -29.92 -20.70 11.18
C LYS A 152 -29.86 -19.47 10.26
N LEU A 153 -28.69 -19.16 9.69
CA LEU A 153 -28.52 -18.05 8.74
C LEU A 153 -29.31 -18.29 7.45
N TYR A 154 -29.34 -19.54 6.98
CA TYR A 154 -30.19 -19.94 5.87
C TYR A 154 -31.66 -19.67 6.17
N LEU A 155 -32.15 -20.10 7.34
CA LEU A 155 -33.52 -19.84 7.74
C LEU A 155 -33.77 -18.33 7.84
N GLU A 156 -32.95 -17.54 8.53
CA GLU A 156 -33.13 -16.08 8.66
C GLU A 156 -33.17 -15.33 7.31
N VAL A 157 -32.38 -15.74 6.31
CA VAL A 157 -32.30 -15.07 5.01
C VAL A 157 -33.33 -15.60 4.01
N CYS A 158 -33.63 -16.89 4.07
CA CYS A 158 -34.49 -17.60 3.12
C CYS A 158 -35.91 -17.87 3.66
N GLU A 159 -36.24 -17.45 4.88
CA GLU A 159 -37.56 -17.67 5.50
C GLU A 159 -38.69 -17.00 4.72
N HIS A 160 -38.40 -15.90 4.03
CA HIS A 160 -39.41 -15.01 3.45
C HIS A 160 -39.27 -14.81 1.95
N ASP A 161 -38.20 -15.28 1.32
CA ASP A 161 -38.02 -15.17 -0.12
C ASP A 161 -37.22 -16.36 -0.70
N VAL A 162 -37.85 -17.13 -1.58
CA VAL A 162 -37.22 -18.29 -2.23
C VAL A 162 -36.37 -17.80 -3.40
N SER A 163 -35.29 -17.08 -3.09
CA SER A 163 -34.31 -16.71 -4.10
C SER A 163 -33.64 -17.96 -4.67
N ASN A 164 -33.19 -17.92 -5.94
CA ASN A 164 -32.47 -19.04 -6.55
C ASN A 164 -31.18 -19.40 -5.79
N TRP A 165 -30.65 -18.47 -5.00
CA TRP A 165 -29.52 -18.71 -4.09
C TRP A 165 -29.90 -19.66 -2.94
N CYS A 166 -31.09 -19.49 -2.35
CA CYS A 166 -31.59 -20.37 -1.28
C CYS A 166 -31.77 -21.83 -1.75
N LYS A 167 -32.14 -22.05 -3.01
CA LYS A 167 -32.31 -23.40 -3.58
C LYS A 167 -31.00 -24.19 -3.74
N ALA A 168 -29.85 -23.52 -3.65
CA ALA A 168 -28.54 -24.15 -3.85
C ALA A 168 -28.02 -24.87 -2.58
N PHE A 169 -28.69 -24.69 -1.43
CA PHE A 169 -28.26 -25.28 -0.16
C PHE A 169 -29.19 -26.41 0.26
N TYR A 170 -28.61 -27.59 0.50
CA TYR A 170 -29.27 -28.72 1.14
C TYR A 170 -28.65 -28.93 2.53
N PHE A 171 -29.50 -29.00 3.56
CA PHE A 171 -29.11 -29.21 4.96
C PHE A 171 -29.56 -30.57 5.45
#